data_AF-A0A656QD10-F1
#
_entry.id   AF-A0A656QD10-F1
#
_cell.length_a   1.000
_cell.length_b   1.000
_cell.length_c   1.000
_cell.angle_alpha   90.00
_cell.angle_beta   90.00
_cell.angle_gamma   90.00
#
_symmetry.space_group_name_H-M   'P 1'
#
loop_
_entity.id
_entity.type
_entity.pdbx_description
1 polymer ?
#
loop_
_entity_poly.entity_id
_entity_poly.type
_entity_poly.pdbx_seq_one_letter_code
_entity_poly.pdbx_strand_id
1 'polypeptide(L)'
;MTIDDYRLMGAVKEDGTLKTAEDPGFKTVQQGAATTLWCAVSSQLDGLGGLYCEDCDVAPLAAEDGIGPGVKSWAIDPDIAARLWTASERLTGMVS
;
A
#
# COMPACT_ATOMS: atom_id res chain seq x y z
N MET A 1 -1.94 -5.65 15.08
CA MET A 1 -1.68 -4.21 15.27
C MET A 1 -1.95 -3.86 16.72
N THR A 2 -0.93 -3.37 17.41
CA THR A 2 -0.97 -2.94 18.81
C THR A 2 -1.22 -1.43 18.90
N ILE A 3 -1.55 -0.92 20.08
CA ILE A 3 -1.67 0.54 20.31
C ILE A 3 -0.34 1.26 19.98
N ASP A 4 0.81 0.60 20.15
CA ASP A 4 2.12 1.16 19.84
C ASP A 4 2.34 1.29 18.33
N ASP A 5 1.81 0.37 17.53
CA ASP A 5 1.81 0.50 16.06
C ASP A 5 1.00 1.72 15.63
N TYR A 6 -0.17 1.95 16.23
CA TYR A 6 -0.99 3.13 15.94
C TYR A 6 -0.29 4.43 16.35
N ARG A 7 0.48 4.42 17.44
CA ARG A 7 1.32 5.58 17.82
C ARG A 7 2.39 5.84 16.78
N LEU A 8 3.05 4.80 16.28
CA LEU A 8 4.06 4.91 15.21
C LEU A 8 3.47 5.51 13.94
N MET A 9 2.21 5.17 13.62
CA MET A 9 1.47 5.72 12.47
C MET A 9 0.92 7.14 12.72
N GLY A 10 1.16 7.73 13.90
CA GLY A 10 0.61 9.04 14.26
C GLY A 10 -0.92 9.06 14.38
N ALA A 11 -1.54 7.90 14.60
CA ALA A 11 -2.99 7.69 14.63
C ALA A 11 -3.59 7.71 16.06
N VAL A 12 -2.83 8.20 17.05
CA VAL A 12 -3.26 8.34 18.45
C VAL A 12 -3.23 9.82 18.84
N LYS A 13 -4.29 10.29 19.52
CA LYS A 13 -4.42 11.65 20.08
C LYS A 13 -3.64 11.77 21.39
N GLU A 14 -3.45 12.99 21.87
CA GLU A 14 -2.78 13.26 23.16
C GLU A 14 -3.49 12.62 24.36
N ASP A 15 -4.82 12.48 24.30
CA ASP A 15 -5.63 11.84 25.35
C ASP A 15 -5.61 10.30 25.32
N GLY A 16 -4.84 9.71 24.39
CA GLY A 16 -4.71 8.26 24.24
C GLY A 16 -5.79 7.58 23.41
N THR A 17 -6.77 8.33 22.89
CA THR A 17 -7.78 7.81 21.97
C THR A 17 -7.25 7.75 20.53
N LEU A 18 -7.90 6.95 19.67
CA LEU A 18 -7.55 6.88 18.24
C LEU A 18 -8.05 8.12 17.50
N LYS A 19 -7.26 8.58 16.53
CA LYS A 19 -7.71 9.61 15.59
C LYS A 19 -8.82 9.05 14.68
N THR A 20 -9.79 9.89 14.37
CA THR A 20 -10.86 9.66 13.40
C THR A 20 -10.58 10.44 12.12
N ALA A 21 -11.34 10.19 11.06
CA ALA A 21 -11.12 10.82 9.75
C ALA A 21 -11.22 12.36 9.78
N GLU A 22 -11.86 12.93 10.80
CA GLU A 22 -11.97 14.36 11.01
C GLU A 22 -10.70 14.99 11.62
N ASP A 23 -9.80 14.18 12.20
CA ASP A 23 -8.57 14.69 12.81
C ASP A 23 -7.49 15.02 11.76
N PRO A 24 -6.66 16.06 12.00
CA PRO A 24 -5.52 16.36 11.16
C PRO A 24 -4.54 15.19 11.03
N GLY A 25 -4.03 15.01 9.80
CA GLY A 25 -3.05 13.98 9.46
C GLY A 25 -3.63 12.80 8.67
N PHE A 26 -4.96 12.68 8.58
CA PHE A 26 -5.57 11.79 7.59
C PHE A 26 -5.61 12.43 6.21
N LYS A 27 -5.49 11.58 5.18
CA LYS A 27 -5.62 11.99 3.78
C LYS A 27 -7.06 12.44 3.50
N THR A 28 -7.21 13.55 2.78
CA THR A 28 -8.47 13.91 2.12
C THR A 28 -8.83 12.90 1.03
N VAL A 29 -10.08 12.91 0.57
CA VAL A 29 -10.52 12.05 -0.56
C VAL A 29 -9.65 12.26 -1.80
N GLN A 30 -9.33 13.51 -2.11
CA GLN A 30 -8.48 13.87 -3.25
C GLN A 30 -7.05 13.32 -3.09
N GLN A 31 -6.47 13.41 -1.89
CA GLN A 31 -5.15 12.84 -1.60
C GLN A 31 -5.17 11.31 -1.62
N GLY A 32 -6.27 10.67 -1.19
CA GLY A 32 -6.44 9.22 -1.26
C GLY A 32 -6.52 8.69 -2.69
N ALA A 33 -7.12 9.46 -3.61
CA ALA A 33 -7.25 9.08 -5.03
C ALA A 33 -6.01 9.46 -5.88
N ALA A 34 -5.13 10.32 -5.37
CA ALA A 34 -4.07 10.95 -6.15
C ALA A 34 -3.15 9.94 -6.86
N THR A 35 -2.59 8.98 -6.13
CA THR A 35 -1.68 7.97 -6.71
C THR A 35 -2.38 7.12 -7.75
N THR A 36 -3.61 6.67 -7.49
CA THR A 36 -4.38 5.88 -8.46
C THR A 36 -4.62 6.65 -9.76
N LEU A 37 -4.99 7.93 -9.67
CA LEU A 37 -5.17 8.78 -10.84
C LEU A 37 -3.84 8.98 -11.57
N TRP A 38 -2.76 9.25 -10.85
CA TRP A 38 -1.42 9.36 -11.44
C TRP A 38 -1.04 8.10 -12.20
N CYS A 39 -1.22 6.91 -11.62
CA CYS A 39 -0.96 5.64 -12.30
C CYS A 39 -1.78 5.47 -13.60
N ALA A 40 -3.03 5.93 -13.59
CA ALA A 40 -3.94 5.76 -14.70
C ALA A 40 -3.66 6.70 -15.89
N VAL A 41 -3.05 7.87 -15.65
CA VAL A 41 -2.97 8.95 -16.66
C VAL A 41 -1.56 9.49 -16.91
N SER A 42 -0.58 9.16 -16.07
CA SER A 42 0.78 9.67 -16.20
C SER A 42 1.51 9.01 -17.37
N SER A 43 1.97 9.82 -18.33
CA SER A 43 2.80 9.34 -19.45
C SER A 43 4.17 8.81 -19.00
N GLN A 44 4.56 9.03 -17.73
CA GLN A 44 5.80 8.46 -17.19
C GLN A 44 5.74 6.93 -17.07
N LEU A 45 4.55 6.34 -17.11
CA LEU A 45 4.32 4.91 -17.00
C LEU A 45 4.01 4.26 -18.36
N ASP A 46 4.14 4.99 -19.47
CA ASP A 46 3.87 4.47 -20.80
C ASP A 46 4.75 3.24 -21.10
N GLY A 47 4.10 2.10 -21.36
CA GLY A 47 4.77 0.83 -21.60
C GLY A 47 5.34 0.13 -20.35
N LEU A 48 5.11 0.68 -19.15
CA LEU A 48 5.56 0.11 -17.89
C LEU A 48 4.38 -0.52 -17.13
N GLY A 49 4.38 -1.86 -17.03
CA GLY A 49 3.38 -2.62 -16.28
C GLY A 49 3.97 -3.25 -15.01
N GLY A 50 3.11 -3.61 -14.06
CA GLY A 50 3.50 -4.36 -12.85
C GLY A 50 4.25 -3.57 -11.78
N LEU A 51 4.29 -2.24 -11.89
CA LEU A 51 4.94 -1.36 -10.91
C LEU A 51 4.04 -1.12 -9.69
N TYR A 52 4.65 -1.11 -8.50
CA TYR A 52 4.01 -0.60 -7.30
C TYR A 52 4.26 0.92 -7.22
N CYS A 53 3.20 1.68 -7.02
CA CYS A 53 3.25 3.14 -6.99
C CYS A 53 2.72 3.65 -5.65
N GLU A 54 3.37 4.67 -5.10
CA GLU A 54 2.98 5.36 -3.88
C GLU A 54 3.28 6.85 -4.03
N ASP A 55 2.50 7.70 -3.36
CA ASP A 55 2.73 9.17 -3.33
C ASP A 55 3.01 9.81 -4.72
N CYS A 56 2.25 9.37 -5.73
CA CYS A 56 2.37 9.81 -7.13
C CYS A 56 3.74 9.55 -7.78
N ASP A 57 4.42 8.49 -7.38
CA ASP A 57 5.67 8.01 -7.98
C ASP A 57 5.75 6.47 -7.97
N VAL A 58 6.74 5.90 -8.66
CA VAL A 58 7.11 4.49 -8.53
C VAL A 58 7.86 4.31 -7.22
N ALA A 59 7.36 3.43 -6.35
CA ALA A 59 7.93 3.28 -5.03
C ALA A 59 9.30 2.56 -5.07
N PRO A 60 10.25 2.94 -4.20
CA PRO A 60 11.45 2.14 -3.98
C PRO A 60 11.11 0.85 -3.20
N LEU A 61 12.12 -0.02 -3.04
CA LEU A 61 12.04 -1.08 -2.04
C LEU A 61 11.98 -0.45 -0.64
N ALA A 62 11.01 -0.90 0.17
CA ALA A 62 10.93 -0.55 1.56
C ALA A 62 12.14 -1.11 2.33
N ALA A 63 12.49 -0.43 3.42
CA ALA A 63 13.38 -1.02 4.43
C ALA A 63 12.80 -2.34 4.94
N GLU A 64 13.66 -3.33 5.21
CA GLU A 64 13.25 -4.66 5.69
C GLU A 64 12.44 -4.55 6.99
N ASP A 65 12.93 -3.75 7.95
CA ASP A 65 12.33 -3.60 9.27
C ASP A 65 11.39 -2.38 9.37
N GLY A 66 10.25 -2.58 10.05
CA GLY A 66 9.33 -1.51 10.44
C GLY A 66 8.26 -1.15 9.41
N ILE A 67 7.49 -0.13 9.77
CA ILE A 67 6.41 0.48 8.98
C ILE A 67 6.97 1.72 8.30
N GLY A 68 6.88 1.77 6.98
CA GLY A 68 7.39 2.89 6.18
C GLY A 68 6.97 2.79 4.72
N PRO A 69 7.29 3.81 3.91
CA PRO A 69 7.05 3.82 2.48
C PRO A 69 7.86 2.75 1.76
N GLY A 70 7.43 2.38 0.55
CA GLY A 70 8.08 1.45 -0.34
C GLY A 70 7.39 0.09 -0.41
N VAL A 71 7.72 -0.66 -1.45
CA VAL A 71 7.25 -2.03 -1.62
C VAL A 71 8.15 -3.00 -0.86
N LYS A 72 7.57 -3.92 -0.09
CA LYS A 72 8.34 -4.95 0.61
C LYS A 72 8.91 -5.97 -0.37
N SER A 73 10.13 -6.45 -0.11
CA SER A 73 10.85 -7.41 -0.98
C SER A 73 10.04 -8.68 -1.28
N TRP A 74 9.36 -9.22 -0.28
CA TRP A 74 8.48 -10.39 -0.43
C TRP A 74 7.22 -10.12 -1.28
N ALA A 75 6.81 -8.85 -1.45
CA ALA A 75 5.61 -8.50 -2.23
C ALA A 75 5.87 -8.52 -3.75
N ILE A 76 7.14 -8.50 -4.16
CA ILE A 76 7.56 -8.57 -5.57
C ILE A 76 8.16 -9.93 -5.94
N ASP A 77 8.10 -10.91 -5.03
CA ASP A 77 8.61 -12.26 -5.26
C ASP A 77 7.67 -13.04 -6.21
N PRO A 78 8.16 -13.45 -7.40
CA PRO A 78 7.32 -14.12 -8.39
C PRO A 78 6.89 -15.53 -7.96
N ASP A 79 7.69 -16.24 -7.17
CA ASP A 79 7.36 -17.58 -6.69
C ASP A 79 6.26 -17.51 -5.62
N ILE A 80 6.33 -16.51 -4.73
CA ILE A 80 5.26 -16.23 -3.78
C ILE A 80 3.97 -15.86 -4.51
N ALA A 81 4.05 -15.00 -5.53
CA ALA A 81 2.90 -14.60 -6.33
C ALA A 81 2.24 -15.79 -7.05
N ALA A 82 3.04 -16.66 -7.68
CA ALA A 82 2.52 -17.86 -8.37
C ALA A 82 1.84 -18.84 -7.41
N ARG A 83 2.42 -19.04 -6.21
CA ARG A 83 1.82 -19.87 -5.16
C ARG A 83 0.50 -19.28 -4.65
N LEU A 84 0.45 -17.96 -4.46
CA LEU A 84 -0.78 -17.27 -4.06
C LEU A 84 -1.86 -17.41 -5.14
N TRP A 85 -1.50 -17.25 -6.42
CA TRP A 85 -2.43 -17.41 -7.54
C TRP A 85 -3.06 -18.81 -7.55
N THR A 86 -2.23 -19.86 -7.50
CA THR A 86 -2.70 -21.26 -7.45
C THR A 86 -3.64 -21.50 -6.26
N ALA A 87 -3.32 -20.93 -5.10
CA ALA A 87 -4.17 -21.05 -3.92
C ALA A 87 -5.51 -20.34 -4.12
N SER A 88 -5.52 -19.14 -4.72
CA SER A 88 -6.71 -18.36 -5.04
C SER A 88 -7.63 -19.09 -6.02
N GLU A 89 -7.08 -19.70 -7.08
CA GLU A 89 -7.85 -20.51 -8.03
C GLU A 89 -8.56 -21.68 -7.31
N ARG A 90 -7.82 -22.41 -6.48
CA ARG A 90 -8.39 -23.50 -5.67
C ARG A 90 -9.49 -23.03 -4.71
N LEU A 91 -9.31 -21.86 -4.08
CA LEU A 91 -10.25 -21.34 -3.09
C LEU A 91 -11.51 -20.76 -3.73
N THR A 92 -11.39 -20.16 -4.90
CA THR A 92 -12.51 -19.54 -5.63
C THR A 92 -13.20 -20.49 -6.59
N GLY A 93 -12.56 -21.62 -6.94
CA GLY A 93 -13.02 -22.53 -7.98
C GLY A 93 -12.91 -21.96 -9.40
N MET A 94 -12.27 -20.80 -9.55
CA MET A 94 -11.99 -20.17 -10.84
C MET A 94 -10.61 -20.59 -11.31
N VAL A 95 -10.48 -20.88 -12.60
CA VAL A 95 -9.19 -21.15 -13.24
C VAL A 95 -8.98 -20.13 -14.34
N SER A 96 -7.77 -19.60 -14.42
CA SER A 96 -7.33 -18.66 -15.46
C SER A 96 -6.97 -19.34 -16.78
#